data_AF-A0A3N6BH57-F1
#
_entry.id   AF-A0A3N6BH57-F1
#
_cell.length_a   1.000
_cell.length_b   1.000
_cell.length_c   1.000
_cell.angle_alpha   90.00
_cell.angle_beta   90.00
_cell.angle_gamma   90.00
#
_symmetry.space_group_name_H-M   'P 1'
#
loop_
_entity.id
_entity.type
_entity.pdbx_description
1 polymer ?
#
loop_
_entity_poly.entity_id
_entity_poly.type
_entity_poly.pdbx_seq_one_letter_code
_entity_poly.pdbx_strand_id
1 'polypeptide(L)'
;MIRVVDFATVSSDVNIYVTAPGMDLAAETPTATLHMLYASDYIEVPAGDYQVRITPWDTKTVVIDSGTLTLGAGQVRTAIAVDATGGGEPYGFLVLED
;
A
#
# COMPACT_ATOMS: atom_id res chain seq x y z
N MET A 1 6.11 -6.42 -10.13
CA MET A 1 4.96 -6.85 -9.31
C MET A 1 5.07 -6.23 -7.93
N ILE A 2 3.94 -5.90 -7.33
CA ILE A 2 3.86 -5.35 -5.97
C ILE A 2 2.93 -6.22 -5.14
N ARG A 3 3.33 -6.57 -3.93
CA ARG A 3 2.47 -7.23 -2.94
C ARG A 3 2.36 -6.35 -1.71
N VAL A 4 1.19 -6.30 -1.09
CA VAL A 4 0.99 -5.55 0.15
C VAL A 4 0.59 -6.48 1.28
N VAL A 5 1.17 -6.29 2.46
CA VAL A 5 0.83 -7.00 3.70
C VAL A 5 0.41 -5.96 4.73
N ASP A 6 -0.75 -6.14 5.34
CA ASP A 6 -1.26 -5.22 6.35
C ASP A 6 -1.11 -5.77 7.77
N PHE A 7 -0.18 -5.21 8.53
CA PHE A 7 -0.06 -5.43 9.98
C PHE A 7 -0.41 -4.17 10.79
N ALA A 8 -0.87 -3.09 10.15
CA ALA A 8 -1.20 -1.85 10.82
C ALA A 8 -2.63 -1.90 11.37
N THR A 9 -2.87 -1.24 12.50
CA THR A 9 -4.19 -1.12 13.14
C THR A 9 -4.95 0.10 12.61
N VAL A 10 -4.97 0.27 11.28
CA VAL A 10 -5.68 1.37 10.60
C VAL A 10 -7.19 1.22 10.75
N SER A 11 -7.70 0.03 10.43
CA SER A 11 -9.11 -0.37 10.51
C SER A 11 -9.22 -1.89 10.34
N SER A 12 -10.42 -2.48 10.42
CA SER A 12 -10.61 -3.90 10.11
C SER A 12 -10.26 -4.22 8.66
N ASP A 13 -10.58 -3.27 7.78
CA ASP A 13 -10.44 -3.34 6.34
C ASP A 13 -9.75 -2.09 5.83
N VAL A 14 -8.82 -2.24 4.90
CA VAL A 14 -8.12 -1.13 4.27
C VAL A 14 -8.20 -1.22 2.76
N ASN A 15 -8.18 -0.05 2.12
CA ASN A 15 -8.08 0.06 0.67
C ASN A 15 -6.63 0.33 0.28
N ILE A 16 -6.13 -0.46 -0.66
CA ILE A 16 -4.78 -0.36 -1.22
C ILE A 16 -4.86 0.28 -2.60
N TYR A 17 -4.07 1.31 -2.83
CA TYR A 17 -3.94 1.97 -4.12
C TYR A 17 -2.50 1.83 -4.61
N VAL A 18 -2.34 1.25 -5.80
CA VAL A 18 -1.07 1.21 -6.53
C VAL A 18 -1.23 2.10 -7.75
N THR A 19 -0.65 3.30 -7.70
CA THR A 19 -0.87 4.35 -8.72
C THR A 19 0.46 5.00 -9.13
N ALA A 20 0.43 5.85 -10.15
CA ALA A 20 1.54 6.78 -10.39
C ALA A 20 1.74 7.74 -9.19
N PRO A 21 2.96 8.26 -8.98
CA PRO A 21 3.23 9.21 -7.90
C PRO A 21 2.37 10.47 -8.00
N GLY A 22 1.80 10.89 -6.87
CA GLY A 22 0.98 12.11 -6.75
C GLY A 22 -0.42 12.01 -7.36
N MET A 23 -0.84 10.84 -7.85
CA MET A 23 -2.17 10.66 -8.43
C MET A 23 -3.27 10.97 -7.40
N ASP A 24 -4.28 11.74 -7.78
CA ASP A 24 -5.43 12.01 -6.92
C ASP A 24 -6.29 10.76 -6.75
N LEU A 25 -6.65 10.41 -5.50
CA LEU A 25 -7.45 9.22 -5.20
C LEU A 25 -8.96 9.48 -5.16
N ALA A 26 -9.40 10.72 -5.28
CA ALA A 26 -10.81 11.10 -5.13
C ALA A 26 -11.75 10.30 -6.06
N ALA A 27 -11.32 10.04 -7.30
CA ALA A 27 -12.06 9.28 -8.29
C ALA A 27 -11.50 7.86 -8.55
N GLU A 28 -10.40 7.49 -7.90
CA GLU A 28 -9.73 6.22 -8.15
C GLU A 28 -10.42 5.06 -7.43
N THR A 29 -10.44 3.88 -8.04
CA THR A 29 -10.86 2.66 -7.37
C THR A 29 -9.67 2.03 -6.65
N PRO A 30 -9.84 1.46 -5.44
CA PRO A 30 -8.78 0.67 -4.81
C PRO A 30 -8.30 -0.43 -5.76
N THR A 31 -6.98 -0.62 -5.83
CA THR A 31 -6.38 -1.76 -6.54
C THR A 31 -6.71 -3.07 -5.83
N ALA A 32 -6.77 -3.02 -4.49
CA ALA A 32 -7.17 -4.14 -3.65
C ALA A 32 -7.81 -3.63 -2.36
N THR A 33 -8.56 -4.51 -1.69
CA THR A 33 -9.02 -4.32 -0.31
C THR A 33 -8.52 -5.49 0.51
N LEU A 34 -7.98 -5.20 1.69
CA LEU A 34 -7.42 -6.20 2.59
C LEU A 34 -8.03 -6.10 3.98
N HIS A 35 -8.29 -7.26 4.57
CA HIS A 35 -8.48 -7.36 6.02
C HIS A 35 -7.12 -7.21 6.73
N MET A 36 -7.13 -6.65 7.94
CA MET A 36 -5.94 -6.60 8.78
C MET A 36 -5.35 -8.02 8.98
N LEU A 37 -4.02 -8.14 8.99
CA LEU A 37 -3.23 -9.38 9.05
C LEU A 37 -3.25 -10.24 7.78
N TYR A 38 -3.82 -9.74 6.68
CA TYR A 38 -3.78 -10.39 5.38
C TYR A 38 -2.81 -9.71 4.42
N ALA A 39 -2.50 -10.43 3.36
CA ALA A 39 -1.71 -9.93 2.24
C ALA A 39 -2.54 -9.94 0.96
N SER A 40 -2.27 -9.00 0.07
CA SER A 40 -2.79 -9.05 -1.29
C SER A 40 -2.18 -10.19 -2.08
N ASP A 41 -2.84 -10.52 -3.19
CA ASP A 41 -2.18 -11.16 -4.32
C ASP A 41 -1.07 -10.27 -4.88
N TYR A 42 -0.20 -10.82 -5.72
CA TYR A 42 0.75 -10.03 -6.47
C TYR A 42 0.03 -9.18 -7.52
N ILE A 43 0.19 -7.87 -7.40
CA ILE A 43 -0.34 -6.89 -8.34
C ILE A 43 0.68 -6.74 -9.47
N GLU A 44 0.30 -7.16 -10.66
CA GLU A 44 1.11 -6.96 -11.86
C GLU A 44 1.03 -5.50 -12.32
N VAL A 45 2.21 -4.90 -12.45
CA VAL A 45 2.36 -3.54 -12.96
C VAL A 45 3.52 -3.52 -13.97
N PRO A 46 3.43 -2.70 -15.03
CA PRO A 46 4.57 -2.42 -15.90
C PRO A 46 5.79 -1.88 -15.14
N ALA A 47 6.94 -1.85 -15.81
CA ALA A 47 8.08 -1.10 -15.28
C ALA A 47 7.75 0.41 -15.26
N GLY A 48 8.07 1.07 -14.15
CA GLY A 48 7.73 2.48 -13.92
C GLY A 48 7.81 2.87 -12.45
N ASP A 49 7.44 4.10 -12.17
CA ASP A 49 7.36 4.63 -10.82
C ASP A 49 5.94 4.51 -10.26
N TYR A 50 5.83 4.10 -9.01
CA TYR A 50 4.56 3.87 -8.33
C TYR A 50 4.56 4.43 -6.91
N GLN A 51 3.37 4.71 -6.40
CA GLN A 51 3.12 4.85 -4.96
C GLN A 51 2.16 3.75 -4.53
N VAL A 52 2.44 3.16 -3.37
CA VAL A 52 1.50 2.32 -2.64
C VAL A 52 0.94 3.16 -1.50
N ARG A 53 -0.38 3.38 -1.52
CA ARG A 53 -1.09 4.19 -0.53
C ARG A 53 -2.21 3.39 0.10
N ILE A 54 -2.42 3.58 1.39
CA ILE A 54 -3.44 2.89 2.17
C ILE A 54 -4.39 3.90 2.80
N THR A 55 -5.68 3.62 2.71
CA THR A 55 -6.74 4.37 3.38
C THR A 55 -7.59 3.40 4.21
N PRO A 56 -8.22 3.86 5.31
CA PRO A 56 -9.31 3.10 5.93
C PRO A 56 -10.41 2.78 4.92
N TRP A 57 -11.13 1.68 5.16
CA TRP A 57 -12.32 1.31 4.39
C TRP A 57 -13.32 2.46 4.28
N ASP A 58 -13.93 2.59 3.10
CA ASP A 58 -14.93 3.63 2.77
C ASP A 58 -14.44 5.09 2.90
N THR A 59 -13.12 5.30 2.93
CA THR A 59 -12.50 6.63 2.92
C THR A 59 -11.51 6.80 1.76
N LYS A 60 -11.08 8.05 1.54
CA LYS A 60 -9.98 8.42 0.63
C LYS A 60 -8.80 9.06 1.35
N THR A 61 -8.85 9.14 2.68
CA THR A 61 -7.80 9.75 3.48
C THR A 61 -6.61 8.80 3.54
N VAL A 62 -5.50 9.21 2.92
CA VAL A 62 -4.25 8.45 2.95
C VAL A 62 -3.66 8.53 4.35
N VAL A 63 -3.49 7.38 4.99
CA VAL A 63 -2.85 7.25 6.31
C VAL A 63 -1.47 6.63 6.22
N ILE A 64 -1.18 5.90 5.14
CA ILE A 64 0.13 5.35 4.82
C ILE A 64 0.44 5.63 3.36
N ASP A 65 1.64 6.13 3.09
CA ASP A 65 2.19 6.34 1.75
C ASP A 65 3.62 5.80 1.72
N SER A 66 3.91 4.98 0.72
CA SER A 66 5.24 4.40 0.52
C SER A 66 6.32 5.39 0.11
N GLY A 67 5.93 6.58 -0.33
CA GLY A 67 6.73 7.39 -1.23
C GLY A 67 6.86 6.75 -2.61
N THR A 68 7.65 7.36 -3.49
CA THR A 68 7.87 6.82 -4.84
C THR A 68 8.72 5.56 -4.79
N LEU A 69 8.21 4.49 -5.40
CA LEU A 69 8.89 3.22 -5.65
C LEU A 69 9.17 3.08 -7.14
N THR A 70 10.44 3.01 -7.51
CA THR A 70 10.85 2.71 -8.89
C THR A 70 10.90 1.20 -9.09
N LEU A 71 10.14 0.70 -10.05
CA LEU A 71 10.03 -0.72 -10.39
C LEU A 71 10.57 -0.99 -11.80
N GLY A 72 11.63 -1.78 -11.89
CA GLY A 72 12.16 -2.32 -13.14
C GLY A 72 11.37 -3.51 -13.67
N ALA A 73 11.60 -3.87 -14.94
CA ALA A 73 10.95 -5.02 -15.55
C ALA A 73 11.32 -6.32 -14.81
N GLY A 74 10.30 -7.11 -14.47
CA GLY A 74 10.46 -8.37 -13.73
C GLY A 74 10.78 -8.22 -12.24
N GLN A 75 10.94 -7.00 -11.71
CA GLN A 75 11.18 -6.81 -10.28
C GLN A 75 9.93 -7.07 -9.45
N VAL A 76 10.15 -7.61 -8.25
CA VAL A 76 9.10 -7.83 -7.24
C VAL A 76 9.41 -6.97 -6.01
N ARG A 77 8.37 -6.40 -5.41
CA ARG A 77 8.46 -5.66 -4.15
C ARG A 77 7.33 -6.11 -3.23
N THR A 78 7.66 -6.27 -1.95
CA THR A 78 6.66 -6.49 -0.90
C THR A 78 6.63 -5.27 0.01
N ALA A 79 5.45 -4.68 0.13
CA ALA A 79 5.17 -3.47 0.89
C ALA A 79 4.40 -3.87 2.16
N ILE A 80 4.92 -3.50 3.34
CA ILE A 80 4.40 -3.95 4.63
C ILE A 80 3.98 -2.73 5.44
N ALA A 81 2.68 -2.64 5.72
CA ALA A 81 2.12 -1.64 6.62
C ALA A 81 2.25 -2.11 8.07
N VAL A 82 2.73 -1.23 8.95
CA VAL A 82 2.97 -1.53 10.36
C VAL A 82 2.56 -0.36 11.25
N ASP A 83 2.32 -0.65 12.52
CA ASP A 83 2.13 0.37 13.54
C ASP A 83 3.44 1.03 13.98
N ALA A 84 3.32 2.20 14.60
CA ALA A 84 4.39 2.78 15.40
C ALA A 84 4.77 1.87 16.58
N THR A 85 5.94 2.13 17.16
CA THR A 85 6.29 1.55 18.46
C THR A 85 5.28 2.00 19.51
N GLY A 86 4.54 1.06 20.09
CA GLY A 86 3.44 1.34 21.02
C GLY A 86 2.03 1.14 20.43
N GLY A 87 1.92 0.87 19.13
CA GLY A 87 0.66 0.64 18.42
C GLY A 87 0.10 1.90 17.76
N GLY A 88 -0.68 1.72 16.70
CA GLY A 88 -1.37 2.79 15.98
C GLY A 88 -0.43 3.79 15.28
N GLU A 89 -0.92 5.03 15.16
CA GLU A 89 -0.24 6.13 14.46
C GLU A 89 1.03 6.64 15.19
N PRO A 90 2.02 7.19 14.45
CA PRO A 90 2.08 7.24 12.99
C PRO A 90 2.42 5.87 12.39
N TYR A 91 1.64 5.44 11.40
CA TYR A 91 1.87 4.16 10.75
C TYR A 91 3.18 4.19 9.93
N GLY A 92 3.85 3.05 9.90
CA GLY A 92 5.07 2.81 9.13
C GLY A 92 4.83 2.03 7.85
N PHE A 93 5.79 2.13 6.93
CA PHE A 93 5.78 1.37 5.69
C PHE A 93 7.17 0.83 5.38
N LEU A 94 7.30 -0.49 5.32
CA LEU A 94 8.55 -1.18 4.97
C LEU A 94 8.42 -1.77 3.57
N VAL A 95 9.35 -1.43 2.68
CA VAL A 95 9.39 -2.02 1.34
C VAL A 95 10.61 -2.92 1.25
N LEU A 96 10.35 -4.18 0.93
CA LEU A 96 11.35 -5.22 0.72
C LEU A 96 11.54 -5.48 -0.77
N GLU A 97 12.78 -5.73 -1.14
CA GLU A 97 13.12 -6.34 -2.42
C GLU A 97 13.01 -7.86 -2.28
N ASP A 98 12.40 -8.49 -3.27
CA ASP A 98 12.27 -9.95 -3.40
C ASP A 98 12.93 -10.38 -4.72
#